data_AF-A0A2V7DV89-F1
#
_entry.id   AF-A0A2V7DV89-F1
#
_cell.length_a   1.000
_cell.length_b   1.000
_cell.length_c   1.000
_cell.angle_alpha   90.00
_cell.angle_beta   90.00
_cell.angle_gamma   90.00
#
_symmetry.space_group_name_H-M   'P 1'
#
loop_
_entity.id
_entity.type
_entity.pdbx_description
1 polymer ?
#
loop_
_entity_poly.entity_id
_entity_poly.type
_entity_poly.pdbx_seq_one_letter_code
_entity_poly.pdbx_strand_id
1 'polypeptide(L)'
;MPIEFVGLPDGATHLLSLARARPEQTASRNGAKGTCLLDRIGSRAIGAAQSAVDVLAFVGDASVAVVRLATGRARVRRSDLLVVMQDVGAHALPIVSLIAFLVGTILAYVGAVQLRAFGAQIYVADLVSVATTREMGAMMTAVVMAGRTGAAFAAQLGTMRVSEEIDALTTLGISPMEFLVVPRIVALAVMMPLLCLYADLLGMLGGAAVGTALLHLG
;
A
#
# COMPACT_ATOMS: atom_id res chain seq x y z
N MET A 1 -53.66 6.29 18.85
CA MET A 1 -54.03 7.01 20.09
C MET A 1 -53.63 8.46 19.89
N PRO A 2 -54.56 9.44 19.83
CA PRO A 2 -54.18 10.84 19.63
C PRO A 2 -53.46 11.34 20.88
N ILE A 3 -52.22 11.78 20.72
CA ILE A 3 -51.42 12.34 21.81
C ILE A 3 -51.83 13.81 21.93
N GLU A 4 -52.61 14.14 22.97
CA GLU A 4 -52.94 15.51 23.34
C GLU A 4 -51.74 16.17 24.01
N PHE A 5 -51.06 17.05 23.27
CA PHE A 5 -49.93 17.84 23.75
C PHE A 5 -50.44 19.09 24.48
N VAL A 6 -51.05 18.89 25.65
CA VAL A 6 -51.53 19.98 26.51
C VAL A 6 -50.40 20.37 27.48
N GLY A 7 -49.86 21.59 27.33
CA GLY A 7 -48.88 22.17 28.27
C GLY A 7 -47.48 22.47 27.74
N LEU A 8 -47.25 22.42 26.41
CA LEU A 8 -45.96 22.83 25.84
C LEU A 8 -45.87 24.36 25.73
N PRO A 9 -44.73 24.99 26.10
CA PRO A 9 -44.50 26.42 25.88
C PRO A 9 -44.55 26.76 24.39
N ASP A 10 -45.08 27.93 24.03
CA ASP A 10 -45.46 28.31 22.66
C ASP A 10 -44.39 28.06 21.59
N GLY A 11 -43.11 28.22 21.96
CA GLY A 11 -41.99 27.93 21.07
C GLY A 11 -41.86 26.46 20.66
N ALA A 12 -42.14 25.52 21.59
CA ALA A 12 -42.06 24.09 21.33
C ALA A 12 -43.24 23.60 20.47
N THR A 13 -44.42 24.17 20.66
CA THR A 13 -45.61 23.93 19.83
C THR A 13 -45.40 24.44 18.41
N HIS A 14 -44.72 25.58 18.25
CA HIS A 14 -44.35 26.14 16.94
C HIS A 14 -43.25 25.32 16.23
N LEU A 15 -42.25 24.81 16.96
CA LEU A 15 -41.26 23.91 16.38
C LEU A 15 -41.86 22.55 15.97
N LEU A 16 -42.82 22.03 16.73
CA LEU A 16 -43.54 20.80 16.38
C LEU A 16 -44.49 21.00 15.19
N SER A 17 -45.14 22.17 15.07
CA SER A 17 -45.96 22.48 13.91
C SER A 17 -45.10 22.66 12.65
N LEU A 18 -43.92 23.28 12.76
CA LEU A 18 -42.96 23.39 11.66
C LEU A 18 -42.34 22.04 11.28
N ALA A 19 -42.02 21.19 12.27
CA ALA A 19 -41.52 19.84 12.04
C ALA A 19 -42.58 18.92 11.42
N ARG A 20 -43.87 19.11 11.73
CA ARG A 20 -44.98 18.36 11.11
C ARG A 20 -45.44 18.95 9.77
N ALA A 21 -45.28 20.26 9.56
CA ALA A 21 -45.60 20.94 8.31
C ALA A 21 -44.60 20.65 7.18
N ARG A 22 -43.38 20.21 7.52
CA ARG A 22 -42.54 19.47 6.59
C ARG A 22 -42.93 18.00 6.68
N PRO A 23 -43.80 17.47 5.80
CA PRO A 23 -43.88 16.03 5.65
C PRO A 23 -42.46 15.55 5.38
N GLU A 24 -42.05 14.48 6.08
CA GLU A 24 -40.77 13.82 5.88
C GLU A 24 -40.42 13.90 4.42
N GLN A 25 -39.32 14.58 4.10
CA GLN A 25 -38.69 14.48 2.81
C GLN A 25 -38.13 13.04 2.76
N THR A 26 -39.06 12.10 2.65
CA THR A 26 -38.88 10.70 2.36
C THR A 26 -37.95 10.72 1.18
N ALA A 27 -36.72 10.32 1.48
CA ALA A 27 -35.63 10.04 0.57
C ALA A 27 -36.09 10.11 -0.88
N SER A 28 -35.61 11.14 -1.58
CA SER A 28 -35.46 11.18 -3.03
C SER A 28 -36.03 9.92 -3.70
N ARG A 29 -37.36 9.89 -3.92
CA ARG A 29 -37.96 9.00 -4.93
C ARG A 29 -37.62 9.63 -6.27
N ASN A 30 -36.32 9.72 -6.57
CA ASN A 30 -35.88 9.65 -7.94
C ASN A 30 -36.38 8.31 -8.43
N GLY A 31 -37.42 8.38 -9.26
CA GLY A 31 -38.09 7.21 -9.78
C GLY A 31 -37.05 6.22 -10.25
N ALA A 32 -37.21 4.97 -9.81
CA ALA A 32 -36.65 3.82 -10.47
C ALA A 32 -37.22 3.75 -11.90
N LYS A 33 -36.79 4.66 -12.78
CA LYS A 33 -36.61 4.29 -14.18
C LYS A 33 -35.61 3.16 -14.10
N GLY A 34 -36.03 1.94 -14.40
CA GLY A 34 -35.13 0.80 -14.44
C GLY A 34 -33.91 1.23 -15.22
N THR A 35 -32.79 1.44 -14.52
CA THR A 35 -31.58 2.00 -15.13
C THR A 35 -31.21 1.07 -16.26
N CYS A 36 -31.35 1.54 -17.49
CA CYS A 36 -30.97 0.79 -18.67
C CYS A 36 -29.50 0.36 -18.50
N LEU A 37 -29.11 -0.77 -19.09
CA LEU A 37 -27.71 -1.23 -19.06
C LEU A 37 -26.74 -0.10 -19.48
N LEU A 38 -27.15 0.76 -20.42
CA LEU A 38 -26.39 1.95 -20.82
C LEU A 38 -26.20 2.98 -19.70
N ASP A 39 -27.20 3.23 -18.86
CA ASP A 39 -27.12 4.23 -17.79
C ASP A 39 -26.25 3.73 -16.63
N ARG A 40 -26.29 2.43 -16.34
CA ARG A 40 -25.38 1.79 -15.38
C ARG A 40 -23.93 1.79 -15.87
N ILE A 41 -23.71 1.55 -17.17
CA ILE A 41 -22.37 1.56 -17.76
C ILE A 41 -21.85 3.00 -17.85
N GLY A 42 -22.69 3.96 -18.27
CA GLY A 42 -22.34 5.37 -18.36
C GLY A 42 -21.99 5.98 -17.00
N SER A 43 -22.83 5.78 -15.98
CA SER A 43 -22.55 6.28 -14.62
C SER A 43 -21.30 5.64 -14.01
N ARG A 44 -21.06 4.34 -14.24
CA ARG A 44 -19.82 3.67 -13.80
C ARG A 44 -18.59 4.15 -14.56
N ALA A 45 -18.71 4.38 -15.88
CA ALA A 45 -17.60 4.87 -16.69
C ALA A 45 -17.19 6.29 -16.29
N ILE A 46 -18.16 7.18 -16.06
CA ILE A 46 -17.91 8.55 -15.59
C ILE A 46 -17.30 8.53 -14.18
N GLY A 47 -17.83 7.71 -13.27
CA GLY A 47 -17.27 7.56 -11.93
C GLY A 47 -15.84 6.99 -11.94
N ALA A 48 -15.55 6.04 -12.84
CA ALA A 48 -14.20 5.51 -13.01
C ALA A 48 -13.24 6.55 -13.58
N ALA A 49 -13.67 7.38 -14.54
CA ALA A 49 -12.87 8.47 -15.08
C ALA A 49 -12.54 9.52 -14.00
N GLN A 50 -13.51 9.90 -13.18
CA GLN A 50 -13.28 10.81 -12.05
C GLN A 50 -12.32 10.21 -11.02
N SER A 51 -12.52 8.94 -10.66
CA SER A 51 -11.62 8.23 -9.74
C SER A 51 -10.19 8.16 -10.29
N ALA A 52 -10.03 7.96 -11.60
CA ALA A 52 -8.73 7.98 -12.25
C ALA A 52 -8.07 9.36 -12.16
N VAL A 53 -8.84 10.44 -12.33
CA VAL A 53 -8.35 11.82 -12.16
C VAL A 53 -7.93 12.07 -10.70
N ASP A 54 -8.71 11.61 -9.72
CA ASP A 54 -8.38 11.78 -8.30
C ASP A 54 -7.10 11.02 -7.91
N VAL A 55 -6.92 9.81 -8.42
CA VAL A 55 -5.67 9.05 -8.24
C VAL A 55 -4.51 9.79 -8.90
N LEU A 56 -4.71 10.33 -10.10
CA LEU A 56 -3.67 11.09 -10.80
C LEU A 56 -3.28 12.35 -10.02
N ALA A 57 -4.26 13.05 -9.44
CA ALA A 57 -4.03 14.21 -8.58
C ALA A 57 -3.26 13.83 -7.31
N PHE A 58 -3.65 12.74 -6.65
CA PHE A 58 -2.93 12.23 -5.47
C PHE A 58 -1.47 11.86 -5.80
N VAL A 59 -1.25 11.19 -6.94
CA VAL A 59 0.12 10.88 -7.41
C VAL A 59 0.90 12.16 -7.70
N GLY A 60 0.25 13.16 -8.30
CA GLY A 60 0.82 14.48 -8.51
C GLY A 60 1.26 15.16 -7.22
N ASP A 61 0.37 15.22 -6.22
CA ASP A 61 0.65 15.80 -4.90
C ASP A 61 1.76 15.05 -4.17
N ALA A 62 1.73 13.72 -4.19
CA ALA A 62 2.78 12.88 -3.61
C ALA A 62 4.14 13.13 -4.28
N SER A 63 4.17 13.22 -5.61
CA SER A 63 5.39 13.50 -6.39
C SER A 63 5.96 14.88 -6.04
N VAL A 64 5.12 15.90 -5.99
CA VAL A 64 5.53 17.27 -5.59
C VAL A 64 6.05 17.27 -4.16
N ALA A 65 5.41 16.53 -3.24
CA ALA A 65 5.82 16.46 -1.85
C ALA A 65 7.18 15.75 -1.68
N VAL A 66 7.47 14.71 -2.48
CA VAL A 66 8.79 14.07 -2.55
C VAL A 66 9.85 15.05 -3.07
N VAL A 67 9.55 15.83 -4.12
CA VAL A 67 10.47 16.86 -4.65
C VAL A 67 10.70 17.97 -3.62
N ARG A 68 9.67 18.39 -2.87
CA ARG A 68 9.82 19.35 -1.76
C ARG A 68 10.70 18.83 -0.63
N LEU A 69 10.63 17.53 -0.36
CA LEU A 69 11.55 16.90 0.59
C LEU A 69 12.98 16.87 0.05
N ALA A 70 13.17 16.47 -1.21
CA ALA A 70 14.50 16.46 -1.83
C ALA A 70 15.15 17.85 -1.88
N THR A 71 14.34 18.91 -1.98
CA THR A 71 14.78 20.32 -1.92
C THR A 71 14.92 20.87 -0.50
N GLY A 72 14.78 20.04 0.54
CA GLY A 72 14.98 20.41 1.95
C GLY A 72 13.89 21.29 2.56
N ARG A 73 12.77 21.49 1.86
CA ARG A 73 11.66 22.36 2.31
C ARG A 73 10.55 21.63 3.06
N ALA A 74 10.59 20.29 3.09
CA ALA A 74 9.57 19.52 3.79
C ALA A 74 9.79 19.50 5.31
N ARG A 75 8.71 19.68 6.07
CA ARG A 75 8.70 19.52 7.53
C ARG A 75 8.60 18.03 7.90
N VAL A 76 9.68 17.27 7.67
CA VAL A 76 9.72 15.86 8.09
C VAL A 76 10.43 15.74 9.44
N ARG A 77 9.72 15.15 10.40
CA ARG A 77 10.30 14.82 11.70
C ARG A 77 11.17 13.57 11.57
N ARG A 78 12.47 13.71 11.81
CA ARG A 78 13.44 12.62 11.63
C ARG A 78 13.12 11.37 12.48
N SER A 79 12.55 11.55 13.67
CA SER A 79 12.11 10.44 14.51
C SER A 79 11.08 9.56 13.80
N ASP A 80 10.11 10.18 13.14
CA ASP A 80 8.98 9.48 12.53
C ASP A 80 9.45 8.75 11.27
N LEU A 81 10.38 9.35 10.51
CA LEU A 81 11.05 8.68 9.39
C LEU A 81 11.81 7.42 9.85
N LEU A 82 12.57 7.48 10.94
CA LEU A 82 13.33 6.34 11.45
C LEU A 82 12.42 5.20 11.91
N VAL A 83 11.32 5.52 12.59
CA VAL A 83 10.31 4.52 12.99
C VAL A 83 9.72 3.82 11.77
N VAL A 84 9.34 4.59 10.75
CA VAL A 84 8.79 4.02 9.51
C VAL A 84 9.86 3.19 8.78
N MET A 85 11.12 3.63 8.71
CA MET A 85 12.21 2.83 8.14
C MET A 85 12.41 1.49 8.87
N GLN A 86 12.32 1.48 10.20
CA GLN A 86 12.42 0.25 10.98
C GLN A 86 11.24 -0.70 10.73
N ASP A 87 10.03 -0.17 10.58
CA ASP A 87 8.83 -0.96 10.27
C ASP A 87 8.93 -1.59 8.87
N VAL A 88 9.26 -0.76 7.87
CA VAL A 88 9.44 -1.15 6.47
C VAL A 88 10.59 -2.15 6.30
N GLY A 89 11.72 -1.93 6.97
CA GLY A 89 12.92 -2.72 6.82
C GLY A 89 13.01 -3.89 7.77
N ALA A 90 13.27 -3.61 9.05
CA ALA A 90 13.64 -4.63 10.04
C ALA A 90 12.56 -5.70 10.19
N HIS A 91 11.29 -5.30 10.17
CA HIS A 91 10.23 -6.28 10.27
C HIS A 91 10.07 -7.08 8.96
N ALA A 92 10.48 -6.57 7.79
CA ALA A 92 10.34 -7.29 6.52
C ALA A 92 11.44 -8.35 6.32
N LEU A 93 12.58 -8.19 7.01
CA LEU A 93 13.75 -9.07 6.89
C LEU A 93 13.41 -10.57 7.01
N PRO A 94 12.62 -11.06 8.00
CA PRO A 94 12.38 -12.50 8.15
C PRO A 94 11.62 -13.12 6.97
N ILE A 95 10.67 -12.38 6.41
CA ILE A 95 9.86 -12.84 5.27
C ILE A 95 10.72 -12.84 4.00
N VAL A 96 11.45 -11.73 3.76
CA VAL A 96 12.35 -11.61 2.62
C VAL A 96 13.46 -12.66 2.70
N SER A 97 14.00 -12.94 3.88
CA SER A 97 15.07 -13.92 4.05
C SER A 97 14.63 -15.34 3.73
N LEU A 98 13.45 -15.72 4.21
CA LEU A 98 12.90 -17.04 3.98
C LEU A 98 12.63 -17.26 2.49
N ILE A 99 11.99 -16.30 1.84
CA ILE A 99 11.63 -16.40 0.42
C ILE A 99 12.88 -16.38 -0.45
N ALA A 100 13.81 -15.44 -0.23
CA ALA A 100 15.03 -15.32 -1.02
C ALA A 100 15.89 -16.58 -0.94
N PHE A 101 16.08 -17.13 0.26
CA PHE A 101 16.83 -18.37 0.46
C PHE A 101 16.17 -19.56 -0.24
N LEU A 102 14.86 -19.72 -0.09
CA LEU A 102 14.12 -20.83 -0.69
C LEU A 102 14.13 -20.74 -2.23
N VAL A 103 13.91 -19.55 -2.78
CA VAL A 103 13.95 -19.32 -4.23
C VAL A 103 15.35 -19.55 -4.79
N GLY A 104 16.40 -19.09 -4.11
CA GLY A 104 17.79 -19.36 -4.49
C GLY A 104 18.12 -20.85 -4.53
N THR A 105 17.64 -21.60 -3.53
CA THR A 105 17.75 -23.07 -3.45
C THR A 105 17.04 -23.74 -4.64
N ILE A 106 15.81 -23.31 -4.94
CA ILE A 106 15.02 -23.85 -6.06
C ILE A 106 15.71 -23.57 -7.40
N LEU A 107 16.20 -22.35 -7.61
CA LEU A 107 16.91 -21.95 -8.82
C LEU A 107 18.18 -22.79 -9.03
N ALA A 108 18.96 -23.00 -7.96
CA ALA A 108 20.16 -23.82 -8.04
C ALA A 108 19.83 -25.27 -8.38
N TYR A 109 18.78 -25.85 -7.77
CA TYR A 109 18.38 -27.23 -8.06
C TYR A 109 17.90 -27.40 -9.50
N VAL A 110 16.97 -26.54 -9.95
CA VAL A 110 16.43 -26.58 -11.32
C VAL A 110 17.53 -26.30 -12.35
N GLY A 111 18.33 -25.27 -12.11
CA GLY A 111 19.47 -24.90 -12.97
C GLY A 111 20.50 -26.02 -13.05
N ALA A 112 20.83 -26.66 -11.95
CA ALA A 112 21.75 -27.79 -11.93
C ALA A 112 21.25 -28.95 -12.79
N VAL A 113 20.01 -29.39 -12.61
CA VAL A 113 19.41 -30.47 -13.41
C VAL A 113 19.45 -30.14 -14.90
N GLN A 114 19.13 -28.89 -15.27
CA GLN A 114 19.19 -28.43 -16.66
C GLN A 114 20.62 -28.47 -17.22
N LEU A 115 21.60 -27.93 -16.49
CA LEU A 115 23.01 -27.88 -16.90
C LEU A 115 23.69 -29.24 -16.89
N ARG A 116 23.23 -30.20 -16.07
CA ARG A 116 23.71 -31.59 -16.10
C ARG A 116 23.55 -32.21 -17.47
N ALA A 117 22.43 -31.95 -18.15
CA ALA A 117 22.15 -32.49 -19.48
C ALA A 117 23.13 -31.99 -20.56
N PHE A 118 23.76 -30.83 -20.34
CA PHE A 118 24.75 -30.23 -21.23
C PHE A 118 26.19 -30.42 -20.74
N GLY A 119 26.42 -31.14 -19.63
CA GLY A 119 27.75 -31.28 -19.02
C GLY A 119 28.31 -29.99 -18.39
N ALA A 120 27.48 -28.97 -18.19
CA ALA A 120 27.89 -27.60 -17.88
C ALA A 120 27.66 -27.22 -16.39
N GLN A 121 27.76 -28.17 -15.47
CA GLN A 121 27.32 -28.02 -14.06
C GLN A 121 28.10 -26.93 -13.27
N ILE A 122 29.29 -26.55 -13.73
CA ILE A 122 30.09 -25.49 -13.13
C ILE A 122 29.44 -24.10 -13.25
N TYR A 123 28.56 -23.90 -14.23
CA TYR A 123 27.89 -22.61 -14.47
C TYR A 123 26.62 -22.42 -13.64
N VAL A 124 26.32 -23.34 -12.71
CA VAL A 124 25.15 -23.22 -11.83
C VAL A 124 25.27 -21.99 -10.92
N ALA A 125 26.47 -21.70 -10.41
CA ALA A 125 26.72 -20.52 -9.59
C ALA A 125 26.45 -19.23 -10.38
N ASP A 126 26.99 -19.14 -11.60
CA ASP A 126 26.78 -17.99 -12.49
C ASP A 126 25.30 -17.80 -12.83
N LEU A 127 24.59 -18.89 -13.12
CA LEU A 127 23.16 -18.86 -13.40
C LEU A 127 22.38 -18.29 -12.21
N VAL A 128 22.61 -18.79 -11.00
CA VAL A 128 21.87 -18.37 -9.81
C VAL A 128 22.17 -16.91 -9.46
N SER A 129 23.44 -16.51 -9.49
CA SER A 129 23.87 -15.14 -9.21
C SER A 129 23.26 -14.15 -10.21
N VAL A 130 23.36 -14.43 -11.52
CA VAL A 130 22.80 -13.54 -12.55
C VAL A 130 21.27 -13.50 -12.47
N ALA A 131 20.61 -14.64 -12.30
CA ALA A 131 19.14 -14.70 -12.24
C ALA A 131 18.60 -13.96 -11.01
N THR A 132 19.28 -14.08 -9.87
CA THR A 132 18.81 -13.47 -8.63
C THR A 132 19.01 -11.96 -8.66
N THR A 133 20.22 -11.48 -8.96
CA THR A 133 20.53 -10.04 -8.96
C THR A 133 19.77 -9.26 -10.04
N ARG A 134 19.51 -9.87 -11.20
CA ARG A 134 18.90 -9.16 -12.31
C ARG A 134 17.37 -9.06 -12.22
N GLU A 135 16.72 -10.13 -11.76
CA GLU A 135 15.27 -10.25 -11.87
C GLU A 135 14.63 -10.60 -10.52
N MET A 136 15.08 -11.68 -9.87
CA MET A 136 14.32 -12.27 -8.76
C MET A 136 14.41 -11.44 -7.48
N GLY A 137 15.58 -10.87 -7.14
CA GLY A 137 15.76 -10.07 -5.93
C GLY A 137 14.81 -8.88 -5.88
N ALA A 138 14.73 -8.13 -6.99
CA ALA A 138 13.84 -7.00 -7.12
C ALA A 138 12.36 -7.43 -7.11
N MET A 139 12.00 -8.48 -7.88
CA MET A 139 10.62 -8.96 -7.93
C MET A 139 10.11 -9.45 -6.56
N MET A 140 10.88 -10.30 -5.87
CA MET A 140 10.48 -10.84 -4.57
C MET A 140 10.30 -9.72 -3.55
N THR A 141 11.27 -8.80 -3.49
CA THR A 141 11.22 -7.66 -2.57
C THR A 141 10.01 -6.78 -2.88
N ALA A 142 9.75 -6.46 -4.15
CA ALA A 142 8.61 -5.64 -4.56
C ALA A 142 7.27 -6.28 -4.18
N VAL A 143 7.08 -7.57 -4.46
CA VAL A 143 5.83 -8.28 -4.14
C VAL A 143 5.60 -8.37 -2.63
N VAL A 144 6.64 -8.72 -1.85
CA VAL A 144 6.55 -8.80 -0.39
C VAL A 144 6.21 -7.44 0.21
N MET A 145 6.90 -6.39 -0.24
CA MET A 145 6.69 -5.04 0.27
C MET A 145 5.31 -4.48 -0.11
N ALA A 146 4.84 -4.73 -1.34
CA ALA A 146 3.50 -4.35 -1.78
C ALA A 146 2.42 -5.02 -0.93
N GLY A 147 2.56 -6.31 -0.64
CA GLY A 147 1.59 -7.05 0.17
C GLY A 147 1.61 -6.62 1.63
N ARG A 148 2.76 -6.77 2.30
CA ARG A 148 2.88 -6.61 3.75
C ARG A 148 2.86 -5.15 4.18
N THR A 149 3.77 -4.36 3.62
CA THR A 149 3.97 -2.97 4.02
C THR A 149 2.87 -2.08 3.45
N GLY A 150 2.43 -2.35 2.21
CA GLY A 150 1.28 -1.70 1.59
C GLY A 150 -0.01 -1.91 2.39
N ALA A 151 -0.32 -3.16 2.79
CA ALA A 151 -1.49 -3.44 3.61
C ALA A 151 -1.40 -2.80 5.01
N ALA A 152 -0.23 -2.83 5.65
CA ALA A 152 -0.02 -2.20 6.94
C ALA A 152 -0.24 -0.67 6.87
N PHE A 153 0.29 -0.01 5.85
CA PHE A 153 0.09 1.44 5.66
C PHE A 153 -1.35 1.80 5.31
N ALA A 154 -2.02 1.00 4.49
CA ALA A 154 -3.43 1.18 4.18
C ALA A 154 -4.31 1.02 5.44
N ALA A 155 -4.03 0.01 6.26
CA ALA A 155 -4.72 -0.20 7.54
C ALA A 155 -4.48 0.97 8.50
N GLN A 156 -3.23 1.40 8.68
CA GLN A 156 -2.89 2.54 9.54
C GLN A 156 -3.61 3.82 9.09
N LEU A 157 -3.48 4.19 7.81
CA LEU A 157 -4.16 5.38 7.27
C LEU A 157 -5.69 5.27 7.35
N GLY A 158 -6.25 4.08 7.15
CA GLY A 158 -7.66 3.81 7.32
C GLY A 158 -8.13 4.03 8.76
N THR A 159 -7.39 3.50 9.75
CA THR A 159 -7.70 3.71 11.17
C THR A 159 -7.61 5.19 11.56
N MET A 160 -6.56 5.90 11.13
CA MET A 160 -6.39 7.33 11.40
C MET A 160 -7.50 8.18 10.77
N ARG A 161 -8.06 7.74 9.64
CA ARG A 161 -9.19 8.42 8.99
C ARG A 161 -10.51 8.19 9.74
N VAL A 162 -10.77 6.96 10.19
CA VAL A 162 -11.99 6.63 10.96
C VAL A 162 -11.95 7.23 12.37
N SER A 163 -10.76 7.39 12.94
CA SER A 163 -10.52 8.04 14.24
C SER A 163 -10.40 9.57 14.17
N GLU A 164 -10.65 10.19 13.00
CA GLU A 164 -10.58 11.65 12.77
C GLU A 164 -9.20 12.29 13.04
N GLU A 165 -8.13 11.49 13.17
CA GLU A 165 -6.77 12.00 13.41
C GLU A 165 -6.24 12.83 12.24
N ILE A 166 -6.62 12.48 11.01
CA ILE A 166 -6.24 13.21 9.79
C ILE A 166 -6.91 14.61 9.77
N ASP A 167 -8.16 14.70 10.22
CA ASP A 167 -8.91 15.96 10.26
C ASP A 167 -8.40 16.85 11.41
N ALA A 168 -8.00 16.24 12.53
CA ALA A 168 -7.33 16.93 13.63
C ALA A 168 -6.02 17.60 13.18
N LEU A 169 -5.18 16.89 12.41
CA LEU A 169 -3.95 17.46 11.85
C LEU A 169 -4.23 18.64 10.91
N THR A 170 -5.25 18.52 10.08
CA THR A 170 -5.66 19.58 9.15
C THR A 170 -6.15 20.81 9.90
N THR A 171 -6.89 20.63 11.00
CA THR A 171 -7.37 21.72 11.88
C THR A 171 -6.22 22.42 12.61
N LEU A 172 -5.13 21.70 12.91
CA LEU A 172 -3.90 22.26 13.48
C LEU A 172 -3.03 22.98 12.43
N GLY A 173 -3.46 23.07 11.17
CA GLY A 173 -2.71 23.69 10.08
C GLY A 173 -1.52 22.86 9.60
N ILE A 174 -1.46 21.57 9.95
CA ILE A 174 -0.40 20.65 9.53
C ILE A 174 -0.88 19.89 8.29
N SER A 175 -0.08 19.95 7.22
CA SER A 175 -0.34 19.18 5.99
C SER A 175 -0.25 17.67 6.26
N PRO A 176 -1.35 16.90 6.11
CA PRO A 176 -1.30 15.45 6.31
C PRO A 176 -0.47 14.75 5.24
N MET A 177 -0.42 15.29 4.01
CA MET A 177 0.40 14.73 2.93
C MET A 177 1.90 14.76 3.30
N GLU A 178 2.38 15.90 3.80
CA GLU A 178 3.80 16.06 4.17
C GLU A 178 4.16 15.28 5.44
N PHE A 179 3.22 15.14 6.38
CA PHE A 179 3.48 14.50 7.66
C PHE A 179 3.31 12.97 7.63
N LEU A 180 2.33 12.45 6.90
CA LEU A 180 1.98 11.01 6.90
C LEU A 180 2.50 10.26 5.67
N VAL A 181 2.40 10.86 4.48
CA VAL A 181 2.62 10.15 3.22
C VAL A 181 4.09 10.23 2.80
N VAL A 182 4.68 11.43 2.87
CA VAL A 182 6.08 11.65 2.48
C VAL A 182 7.07 10.75 3.23
N PRO A 183 7.03 10.61 4.58
CA PRO A 183 7.99 9.75 5.28
C PRO A 183 7.90 8.29 4.86
N ARG A 184 6.69 7.79 4.56
CA ARG A 184 6.44 6.42 4.09
C ARG A 184 7.00 6.18 2.69
N ILE A 185 6.78 7.12 1.77
CA ILE A 185 7.33 7.02 0.40
C ILE A 185 8.86 7.00 0.45
N VAL A 186 9.46 7.83 1.28
CA VAL A 186 10.92 7.94 1.38
C VAL A 186 11.51 6.71 2.04
N ALA A 187 10.88 6.21 3.11
CA ALA A 187 11.27 4.96 3.74
C ALA A 187 11.21 3.80 2.74
N LEU A 188 10.15 3.69 1.95
CA LEU A 188 10.04 2.68 0.89
C LEU A 188 11.12 2.84 -0.19
N ALA A 189 11.33 4.06 -0.68
CA ALA A 189 12.31 4.35 -1.73
C ALA A 189 13.75 4.01 -1.31
N VAL A 190 14.10 4.22 -0.04
CA VAL A 190 15.44 3.90 0.50
C VAL A 190 15.55 2.44 0.91
N MET A 191 14.54 1.87 1.56
CA MET A 191 14.62 0.51 2.10
C MET A 191 14.40 -0.57 1.04
N MET A 192 13.59 -0.34 0.00
CA MET A 192 13.41 -1.32 -1.09
C MET A 192 14.72 -1.74 -1.77
N PRO A 193 15.59 -0.84 -2.26
CA PRO A 193 16.85 -1.25 -2.88
C PRO A 193 17.78 -1.92 -1.86
N LEU A 194 17.77 -1.50 -0.60
CA LEU A 194 18.56 -2.12 0.46
C LEU A 194 18.12 -3.58 0.72
N LEU A 195 16.80 -3.81 0.77
CA LEU A 195 16.20 -5.13 0.92
C LEU A 195 16.44 -6.01 -0.31
N CYS A 196 16.46 -5.44 -1.51
CA CYS A 196 16.80 -6.15 -2.74
C CYS A 196 18.23 -6.71 -2.68
N LEU A 197 19.20 -5.86 -2.32
CA LEU A 197 20.60 -6.29 -2.16
C LEU A 197 20.71 -7.39 -1.08
N TYR A 198 19.97 -7.27 0.00
CA TYR A 198 19.92 -8.30 1.04
C TYR A 198 19.32 -9.62 0.54
N ALA A 199 18.23 -9.55 -0.24
CA ALA A 199 17.62 -10.71 -0.86
C ALA A 199 18.57 -11.39 -1.85
N ASP A 200 19.34 -10.63 -2.63
CA ASP A 200 20.32 -11.17 -3.56
C ASP A 200 21.39 -12.00 -2.84
N LEU A 201 21.92 -11.47 -1.74
CA LEU A 201 22.90 -12.17 -0.91
C LEU A 201 22.35 -13.49 -0.37
N LEU A 202 21.12 -13.47 0.15
CA LEU A 202 20.49 -14.68 0.67
C LEU A 202 20.11 -15.70 -0.40
N GLY A 203 19.70 -15.23 -1.59
CA GLY A 203 19.43 -16.09 -2.74
C GLY A 203 20.70 -16.80 -3.20
N MET A 204 21.83 -16.08 -3.28
CA MET A 204 23.13 -16.69 -3.57
C MET A 204 23.55 -17.69 -2.50
N LEU A 205 23.32 -17.41 -1.22
CA LEU A 205 23.60 -18.36 -0.13
C LEU A 205 22.72 -19.63 -0.22
N GLY A 206 21.44 -19.49 -0.58
CA GLY A 206 20.56 -20.64 -0.85
C GLY A 206 21.06 -21.48 -2.02
N GLY A 207 21.54 -20.84 -3.09
CA GLY A 207 22.12 -21.56 -4.22
C GLY A 207 23.45 -22.24 -3.89
N ALA A 208 24.31 -21.57 -3.12
CA ALA A 208 25.58 -22.13 -2.65
C ALA A 208 25.34 -23.38 -1.78
N ALA A 209 24.34 -23.35 -0.90
CA ALA A 209 23.98 -24.50 -0.06
C ALA A 209 23.65 -25.75 -0.90
N VAL A 210 22.94 -25.60 -2.02
CA VAL A 210 22.64 -26.71 -2.95
C VAL A 210 23.89 -27.15 -3.71
N GLY A 211 24.69 -26.21 -4.20
CA GLY A 211 25.94 -26.47 -4.93
C GLY A 211 26.93 -27.31 -4.11
N THR A 212 27.11 -26.97 -2.84
CA THR A 212 28.02 -27.70 -1.95
C THR A 212 27.41 -29.00 -1.43
N ALA A 213 26.15 -28.99 -0.99
CA ALA A 213 25.56 -30.14 -0.31
C ALA A 213 25.10 -31.26 -1.26
N LEU A 214 24.61 -30.90 -2.45
CA LEU A 214 23.98 -31.86 -3.36
C LEU A 214 24.86 -32.22 -4.56
N LEU A 215 25.73 -31.30 -4.98
CA LEU A 215 26.53 -31.46 -6.19
C LEU A 215 28.02 -31.76 -5.91
N HIS A 216 28.49 -31.64 -4.66
CA HIS A 216 29.92 -31.72 -4.31
C HIS A 216 30.81 -30.86 -5.23
N LEU A 217 30.29 -29.75 -5.76
CA LEU A 217 31.11 -28.73 -6.42
C LEU A 217 31.76 -27.90 -5.31
N GLY A 218 32.93 -28.32 -4.86
CA GLY A 218 33.80 -27.64 -3.90
C GLY A 218 35.25 -27.80 -4.31
#